data_AF-A0A929B700-F1
#
_entry.id   AF-A0A929B700-F1
#
_cell.length_a   1.000
_cell.length_b   1.000
_cell.length_c   1.000
_cell.angle_alpha   90.00
_cell.angle_beta   90.00
_cell.angle_gamma   90.00
#
_symmetry.space_group_name_H-M   'P 1'
#
loop_
_entity.id
_entity.type
_entity.pdbx_description
1 polymer ?
#
loop_
_entity_poly.entity_id
_entity_poly.type
_entity_poly.pdbx_seq_one_letter_code
_entity_poly.pdbx_strand_id
1 'polypeptide(L)'
;MMLSWVATTRMSFQGKVRFFYQDETWLESGRKITAKGVKPRGKLQWQFQATYLDGVVEPTTGENFLFEFTHLNSQCFQIFLELVSLTFPDELLMIQLY
;
A
#
# COMPACT_ATOMS: atom_id res chain seq x y z
N MET A 1 -7.06 14.37 -18.58
CA MET A 1 -7.41 14.45 -20.02
C MET A 1 -6.41 13.72 -20.93
N MET A 2 -5.09 13.76 -20.69
CA MET A 2 -4.10 13.16 -21.59
C MET A 2 -3.96 11.62 -21.48
N LEU A 3 -4.14 11.04 -20.29
CA LEU A 3 -3.97 9.60 -20.04
C LEU A 3 -5.11 8.73 -20.61
N SER A 4 -6.35 9.20 -20.53
CA SER A 4 -7.51 8.51 -21.11
C SER A 4 -7.38 8.32 -22.62
N TRP A 5 -6.81 9.29 -23.34
CA TRP A 5 -6.62 9.20 -24.79
C TRP A 5 -5.64 8.08 -25.18
N VAL A 6 -4.54 7.92 -24.43
CA VAL A 6 -3.55 6.85 -24.70
C VAL A 6 -4.15 5.45 -24.48
N ALA A 7 -4.90 5.26 -23.39
CA ALA A 7 -5.54 3.99 -23.08
C ALA A 7 -6.60 3.61 -24.13
N THR A 8 -7.44 4.57 -24.54
CA THR A 8 -8.48 4.33 -25.55
C THR A 8 -7.90 4.11 -26.95
N THR A 9 -6.85 4.84 -27.34
CA THR A 9 -6.31 4.78 -28.72
C THR A 9 -5.33 3.63 -28.95
N ARG A 10 -4.59 3.15 -27.93
CA ARG A 10 -3.63 2.03 -28.09
C ARG A 10 -4.08 0.69 -27.53
N MET A 11 -4.93 0.67 -26.51
CA MET A 11 -5.35 -0.58 -25.84
C MET A 11 -6.80 -0.96 -26.13
N SER A 12 -7.55 -0.13 -26.87
CA SER A 12 -8.98 -0.36 -27.18
C SER A 12 -9.83 -0.66 -25.93
N PHE A 13 -9.43 -0.12 -24.78
CA PHE A 13 -10.14 -0.28 -23.52
C PHE A 13 -11.28 0.73 -23.43
N GLN A 14 -12.51 0.24 -23.27
CA GLN A 14 -13.73 1.05 -23.12
C GLN A 14 -14.18 1.23 -21.66
N GLY A 15 -13.45 0.65 -20.69
CA GLY A 15 -13.77 0.74 -19.28
C GLY A 15 -13.27 2.02 -18.61
N LYS A 16 -13.52 2.13 -17.30
CA LYS A 16 -13.09 3.27 -16.49
C LYS A 16 -11.59 3.16 -16.20
N VAL A 17 -10.85 4.23 -16.53
CA VAL A 17 -9.41 4.33 -16.25
C VAL A 17 -9.21 5.21 -15.04
N ARG A 18 -8.43 4.73 -14.07
CA ARG A 18 -8.17 5.40 -12.80
C ARG A 18 -6.68 5.50 -12.53
N PHE A 19 -6.30 6.50 -11.76
CA PHE A 19 -4.90 6.79 -11.47
C PHE A 19 -4.67 6.77 -9.96
N PHE A 20 -3.75 5.95 -9.51
CA PHE A 20 -3.43 5.76 -8.11
C PHE A 20 -1.95 6.02 -7.84
N TYR A 21 -1.66 6.43 -6.61
CA TYR A 21 -0.31 6.49 -6.05
C TYR A 21 -0.14 5.32 -5.08
N GLN A 22 0.97 4.61 -5.19
CA GLN A 22 1.32 3.54 -4.27
C GLN A 22 2.60 3.89 -3.51
N ASP A 23 2.63 3.54 -2.23
CA ASP A 23 3.76 3.75 -1.34
C ASP A 23 3.78 2.65 -0.25
N GLU A 24 4.97 2.37 0.28
CA GLU A 24 5.16 1.42 1.37
C GLU A 24 5.63 2.13 2.65
N THR A 25 4.94 1.88 3.76
CA THR A 25 5.34 2.43 5.06
C THR A 25 5.70 1.32 6.04
N TRP A 26 6.84 1.48 6.69
CA TRP A 26 7.24 0.63 7.79
C TRP A 26 6.59 1.09 9.10
N LEU A 27 5.89 0.19 9.78
CA LEU A 27 5.28 0.43 11.08
C LEU A 27 6.06 -0.26 12.19
N GLU A 28 6.62 0.54 13.10
CA GLU A 28 7.13 0.05 14.37
C GLU A 28 5.98 -0.16 15.36
N SER A 29 5.81 -1.39 15.85
CA SER A 29 4.91 -1.63 16.98
C SER A 29 5.58 -1.20 18.31
N GLY A 30 5.01 -0.19 18.96
CA GLY A 30 5.06 -0.04 20.43
C GLY A 30 5.93 1.08 21.01
N ARG A 31 5.37 2.28 21.18
CA ARG A 31 5.84 3.21 22.23
C ARG A 31 5.21 2.81 23.57
N LYS A 32 6.02 2.31 24.52
CA LYS A 32 5.60 2.19 25.93
C LYS A 32 5.82 3.52 26.64
N ILE A 33 4.74 4.14 27.11
CA ILE A 33 4.81 5.30 27.99
C ILE A 33 5.44 4.85 29.32
N THR A 34 6.57 5.46 29.69
CA THR A 34 7.23 5.26 30.98
C THR A 34 7.36 6.60 31.69
N ALA A 35 7.47 6.57 33.01
CA ALA A 35 7.73 7.77 33.80
C ALA A 35 9.11 8.38 33.44
N LYS A 36 9.21 9.71 33.49
CA LYS A 36 10.43 10.46 33.16
C LYS A 36 11.62 9.95 33.99
N GLY A 37 12.68 9.49 33.32
CA GLY A 37 13.93 9.04 33.95
C GLY A 37 13.99 7.54 34.25
N VAL A 38 12.93 6.76 33.98
CA VAL A 38 12.93 5.31 34.19
C VAL A 38 13.17 4.58 32.87
N LYS A 39 14.34 3.95 32.72
CA LYS A 39 14.63 3.09 31.58
C LYS A 39 13.79 1.80 31.68
N PRO A 40 12.98 1.46 30.66
CA PRO A 40 12.19 0.23 30.70
C PRO A 40 13.11 -1.00 30.79
N ARG A 41 12.97 -1.80 31.85
CA ARG A 41 13.62 -3.10 31.98
C ARG A 41 12.73 -4.17 31.35
N GLY A 42 13.02 -4.57 30.12
CA GLY A 42 12.35 -5.68 29.46
C GLY A 42 12.86 -7.02 30.01
N LYS A 43 11.96 -7.84 30.59
CA LYS A 43 12.24 -9.26 30.90
C LYS A 43 12.26 -10.14 29.63
N LEU A 44 11.84 -9.60 28.49
CA LEU A 44 11.62 -10.30 27.24
C LEU A 44 12.28 -9.50 26.12
N GLN A 45 13.13 -10.14 25.31
CA GLN A 45 13.43 -9.62 23.98
C GLN A 45 12.14 -9.73 23.17
N TRP A 46 11.42 -8.62 23.04
CA TRP A 46 10.33 -8.55 22.08
C TRP A 46 10.96 -8.61 20.71
N GLN A 47 10.67 -9.66 19.95
CA GLN A 47 10.98 -9.68 18.53
C GLN A 47 10.16 -8.55 17.93
N PHE A 48 10.82 -7.44 17.58
CA PHE A 48 10.21 -6.39 16.79
C PHE A 48 9.83 -7.03 15.45
N GLN A 49 8.60 -7.50 15.34
CA GLN A 49 8.00 -7.84 14.07
C GLN A 49 7.70 -6.49 13.41
N ALA A 50 8.64 -6.06 12.57
CA ALA A 50 8.40 -4.99 11.62
C ALA A 50 7.21 -5.40 10.75
N THR A 51 6.14 -4.63 10.80
CA THR A 51 5.03 -4.79 9.84
C THR A 51 5.24 -3.76 8.73
N TYR A 52 5.13 -4.20 7.48
CA TYR A 52 5.13 -3.36 6.31
C TYR A 52 3.68 -3.10 5.91
N LEU A 53 3.34 -1.85 5.64
CA LEU A 53 2.03 -1.45 5.16
C LEU A 53 2.16 -0.99 3.71
N ASP A 54 1.61 -1.77 2.79
CA ASP A 54 1.52 -1.40 1.38
C ASP A 54 0.19 -0.72 1.14
N GLY A 55 0.22 0.45 0.51
CA GLY A 55 -0.97 1.26 0.32
C GLY A 55 -1.06 1.88 -1.07
N VAL A 56 -2.27 1.90 -1.63
CA VAL A 56 -2.57 2.56 -2.90
C VAL A 56 -3.76 3.50 -2.74
N VAL A 57 -3.65 4.73 -3.23
CA VAL A 57 -4.65 5.80 -3.05
C VAL A 57 -4.91 6.54 -4.36
N GLU A 58 -6.19 6.72 -4.72
CA GLU A 58 -6.59 7.61 -5.81
C GLU A 58 -6.81 9.04 -5.25
N PRO A 59 -6.08 10.06 -5.74
CA PRO A 59 -6.18 11.41 -5.21
C PRO A 59 -7.51 12.09 -5.55
N THR A 60 -8.16 11.66 -6.63
CA THR A 60 -9.38 12.30 -7.15
C THR A 60 -10.61 11.96 -6.30
N THR A 61 -10.70 10.71 -5.83
CA THR A 61 -11.86 10.19 -5.08
C THR A 61 -11.54 9.94 -3.61
N GLY A 62 -10.26 9.78 -3.26
CA GLY A 62 -9.82 9.35 -1.94
C GLY A 62 -9.98 7.85 -1.70
N GLU A 63 -10.44 7.07 -2.69
CA GLU A 63 -10.49 5.62 -2.56
C GLU A 63 -9.09 5.04 -2.40
N ASN A 64 -8.97 4.08 -1.50
CA ASN A 64 -7.70 3.48 -1.15
C ASN A 64 -7.82 1.99 -0.84
N PHE A 65 -6.69 1.31 -0.92
CA PHE A 65 -6.52 -0.05 -0.46
C PHE A 65 -5.22 -0.15 0.32
N LEU A 66 -5.28 -0.76 1.51
CA LEU A 66 -4.17 -0.86 2.45
C LEU A 66 -4.04 -2.33 2.87
N PHE A 67 -2.83 -2.87 2.85
CA PHE A 67 -2.58 -4.24 3.28
C PHE A 67 -1.28 -4.37 4.07
N GLU A 68 -1.32 -5.18 5.12
CA GLU A 68 -0.19 -5.37 6.03
C GLU A 68 0.55 -6.68 5.73
N PHE A 69 1.87 -6.60 5.57
CA PHE A 69 2.76 -7.74 5.40
C PHE A 69 3.78 -7.83 6.54
N THR A 70 4.26 -9.06 6.77
CA THR A 70 5.31 -9.30 7.79
C THR A 70 6.72 -9.02 7.29
N HIS A 71 6.91 -8.87 5.97
CA HIS A 71 8.19 -8.59 5.34
C HIS A 71 7.96 -7.99 3.95
N LEU A 72 8.94 -7.22 3.48
CA LEU A 72 8.92 -6.59 2.15
C LEU A 72 9.71 -7.45 1.16
N ASN A 73 9.02 -8.05 0.19
CA ASN A 73 9.65 -8.75 -0.93
C ASN A 73 8.75 -8.69 -2.18
N SER A 74 9.31 -9.09 -3.33
CA SER A 74 8.56 -9.07 -4.60
C SER A 74 7.34 -10.02 -4.62
N GLN A 75 7.32 -11.06 -3.78
CA GLN A 75 6.17 -11.96 -3.68
C GLN A 75 5.00 -11.30 -2.94
N CYS A 76 5.28 -10.60 -1.84
CA CYS A 76 4.30 -9.79 -1.11
C CYS A 76 3.73 -8.70 -2.01
N PHE A 77 4.59 -8.02 -2.78
CA PHE A 77 4.13 -7.00 -3.73
C PHE A 77 3.24 -7.59 -4.84
N GLN A 78 3.56 -8.78 -5.36
CA GLN A 78 2.70 -9.47 -6.33
C GLN A 78 1.32 -9.80 -5.73
N ILE A 79 1.29 -10.33 -4.49
CA ILE A 79 0.04 -10.60 -3.77
C ILE A 79 -0.74 -9.30 -3.54
N PHE A 80 -0.07 -8.20 -3.21
CA PHE A 80 -0.70 -6.90 -3.07
C PHE A 80 -1.40 -6.46 -4.36
N LEU A 81 -0.73 -6.55 -5.50
CA LEU A 81 -1.33 -6.21 -6.80
C LEU A 81 -2.53 -7.10 -7.15
N GLU A 82 -2.48 -8.39 -6.80
CA GLU A 82 -3.61 -9.31 -6.98
C GLU A 82 -4.81 -8.89 -6.12
N LEU A 83 -4.58 -8.52 -4.86
CA LEU A 83 -5.64 -8.04 -3.96
C LEU A 83 -6.24 -6.70 -4.43
N VAL A 84 -5.41 -5.78 -4.93
CA VAL A 84 -5.86 -4.52 -5.53
C VAL A 84 -6.73 -4.79 -6.76
N SER A 85 -6.31 -5.70 -7.64
CA SER A 85 -7.07 -6.10 -8.84
C SER A 85 -8.43 -6.71 -8.47
N LEU A 86 -8.49 -7.52 -7.42
CA LEU A 86 -9.76 -8.06 -6.91
C LEU A 86 -10.68 -6.98 -6.31
N THR A 87 -10.11 -5.89 -5.78
CA THR A 87 -10.87 -4.77 -5.23
C THR A 87 -11.47 -3.90 -6.33
N PHE A 88 -10.80 -3.81 -7.49
CA PHE A 88 -11.21 -2.98 -8.63
C PHE A 88 -11.26 -3.80 -9.93
N PRO A 89 -12.13 -4.82 -10.05
CA PRO A 89 -12.05 -5.86 -11.09
C PRO A 89 -12.38 -5.39 -12.51
N ASP A 90 -13.22 -4.34 -12.65
CA ASP A 90 -13.71 -3.86 -13.95
C ASP A 90 -13.05 -2.53 -14.38
N GLU A 91 -11.99 -2.12 -13.70
CA GLU A 91 -11.33 -0.83 -13.90
C GLU A 91 -9.87 -1.03 -14.33
N LEU A 92 -9.37 -0.14 -15.19
CA LEU A 92 -7.96 -0.10 -15.53
C LEU A 92 -7.25 0.84 -14.56
N LEU A 93 -6.46 0.28 -13.65
CA LEU A 93 -5.68 1.03 -12.67
C LEU A 93 -4.29 1.35 -13.23
N MET A 94 -3.98 2.64 -13.33
CA MET A 94 -2.62 3.12 -13.54
C MET A 94 -2.04 3.47 -12.17
N ILE A 95 -1.05 2.70 -11.72
CA ILE A 95 -0.42 2.89 -10.41
C ILE A 95 0.96 3.51 -10.62
N GLN A 96 1.18 4.68 -10.01
CA GLN A 96 2.49 5.31 -9.91
C GLN A 96 3.21 4.73 -8.68
N LEU A 97 4.37 4.12 -8.92
CA LEU A 97 5.31 3.66 -7.90
C LEU A 97 6.34 4.77 -7.62
N TYR A 98 6.87 4.83 -6.40
CA TYR A 98 7.91 5.79 -5.98
C TYR A 98 9.27 5.11 -5.74
#